data_AF-A0AAN9FMY0-F1
#
_entry.id   AF-A0AAN9FMY0-F1
#
_cell.length_a   1.000
_cell.length_b   1.000
_cell.length_c   1.000
_cell.angle_alpha   90.00
_cell.angle_beta   90.00
_cell.angle_gamma   90.00
#
_symmetry.space_group_name_H-M   'P 1'
#
loop_
_entity.id
_entity.type
_entity.pdbx_description
1 polymer ?
#
loop_
_entity_poly.entity_id
_entity_poly.type
_entity_poly.pdbx_seq_one_letter_code
_entity_poly.pdbx_strand_id
1 'polypeptide(L)'
;MNSSFQEFESPNSTKDIIIHPIIPDSAATIASTTSIMMTMIPSSSSSSPPTPSSSPSSSSPLSTTTSSRYENQKRRDWNTFGQYLRNHRPPLSLSRCSGAHVLEFLRYLDQFGKTKVHTQLCPFFGHPQPPSPCPCPLRQAWGSLDALIGRLRAAFEENGGKAEANPFGARAVRLYLREVRDSQAKARGISYEKKKRKRPPQHPPPNH
;
A
#
# COMPACT_ATOMS: atom_id res chain seq x y z
N MET A 1 -13.07 80.37 22.70
CA MET A 1 -12.23 79.28 22.15
C MET A 1 -12.71 79.08 20.71
N ASN A 2 -12.41 79.98 19.75
CA ASN A 2 -11.13 80.17 19.00
C ASN A 2 -10.51 78.82 18.59
N SER A 3 -10.20 78.48 17.33
CA SER A 3 -10.26 79.17 16.03
C SER A 3 -10.18 78.14 14.88
N SER A 4 -10.65 78.55 13.70
CA SER A 4 -10.48 77.95 12.37
C SER A 4 -9.02 77.80 11.90
N PHE A 5 -8.80 76.96 10.88
CA PHE A 5 -8.06 77.18 9.60
C PHE A 5 -7.74 75.77 9.02
N GLN A 6 -8.40 75.24 7.97
CA GLN A 6 -8.39 75.55 6.52
C GLN A 6 -7.39 74.68 5.71
N GLU A 7 -7.97 73.96 4.72
CA GLU A 7 -7.47 73.42 3.44
C GLU A 7 -6.01 72.91 3.28
N PHE A 8 -5.82 71.76 2.61
CA PHE A 8 -5.47 71.75 1.18
C PHE A 8 -5.50 70.32 0.56
N GLU A 9 -6.05 70.28 -0.66
CA GLU A 9 -5.79 69.41 -1.82
C GLU A 9 -5.93 67.86 -1.81
N SER A 10 -6.83 67.41 -2.71
CA SER A 10 -6.88 66.14 -3.46
C SER A 10 -5.64 65.97 -4.38
N PRO A 11 -5.53 65.00 -5.33
CA PRO A 11 -6.33 63.82 -5.67
C PRO A 11 -5.48 62.55 -5.89
N ASN A 12 -6.11 61.42 -6.24
CA ASN A 12 -5.84 60.67 -7.49
C ASN A 12 -6.06 59.15 -7.34
N SER A 13 -6.75 58.64 -8.35
CA SER A 13 -6.64 57.32 -8.95
C SER A 13 -7.18 56.11 -8.19
N THR A 14 -8.36 55.58 -8.55
CA THR A 14 -8.72 54.93 -9.83
C THR A 14 -8.33 53.44 -9.85
N LYS A 15 -9.39 52.62 -9.97
CA LYS A 15 -9.50 51.30 -10.62
C LYS A 15 -9.09 50.04 -9.84
N ASP A 16 -10.12 49.28 -9.48
CA ASP A 16 -10.23 47.84 -9.69
C ASP A 16 -9.47 47.38 -10.94
N ILE A 17 -8.74 46.27 -10.87
CA ILE A 17 -8.61 45.32 -11.99
C ILE A 17 -8.13 43.97 -11.42
N ILE A 18 -8.95 42.96 -11.69
CA ILE A 18 -8.67 41.53 -11.60
C ILE A 18 -7.52 41.22 -12.57
N ILE A 19 -6.40 40.67 -12.08
CA ILE A 19 -5.35 40.10 -12.93
C ILE A 19 -5.08 38.66 -12.52
N HIS A 20 -5.38 37.77 -13.46
CA HIS A 20 -5.07 36.35 -13.49
C HIS A 20 -3.56 36.09 -13.31
N PRO A 21 -3.15 34.98 -12.67
CA PRO A 21 -1.74 34.60 -12.67
C PRO A 21 -1.30 34.22 -14.09
N ILE A 22 -0.35 35.01 -14.59
CA ILE A 22 0.39 34.85 -15.83
C ILE A 22 1.22 33.55 -15.76
N ILE A 23 1.01 32.68 -16.75
CA ILE A 23 1.84 31.51 -17.04
C ILE A 23 3.08 32.00 -17.81
N PRO A 24 4.31 31.63 -17.41
CA PRO A 24 5.44 31.67 -18.32
C PRO A 24 5.45 30.43 -19.21
N ASP A 25 5.26 30.67 -20.51
CA ASP A 25 5.37 29.71 -21.62
C ASP A 25 6.83 29.60 -22.11
N SER A 26 7.12 28.53 -22.86
CA SER A 26 8.38 28.13 -23.54
C SER A 26 9.16 27.00 -22.83
N ALA A 27 8.78 25.72 -23.01
CA ALA A 27 9.11 24.79 -24.13
C ALA A 27 10.58 24.28 -24.06
N ALA A 28 10.88 22.98 -24.02
CA ALA A 28 10.32 21.88 -24.81
C ALA A 28 10.44 20.48 -24.15
N THR A 29 9.38 19.67 -24.31
CA THR A 29 9.29 18.24 -24.74
C THR A 29 10.22 17.21 -24.06
N ILE A 30 9.77 16.10 -23.43
CA ILE A 30 9.03 14.96 -24.01
C ILE A 30 8.26 14.13 -22.95
N ALA A 31 7.06 13.69 -23.32
CA ALA A 31 6.40 12.41 -23.01
C ALA A 31 5.91 12.07 -21.58
N SER A 32 4.59 12.23 -21.42
CA SER A 32 3.62 11.23 -20.93
C SER A 32 4.13 10.03 -20.13
N THR A 33 3.64 9.87 -18.90
CA THR A 33 3.00 8.61 -18.49
C THR A 33 2.14 8.79 -17.23
N THR A 34 0.84 8.87 -17.49
CA THR A 34 -0.26 8.20 -16.81
C THR A 34 0.03 7.48 -15.49
N SER A 35 -0.79 7.82 -14.50
CA SER A 35 -1.09 7.02 -13.31
C SER A 35 -1.26 5.53 -13.66
N ILE A 36 -0.32 4.69 -13.24
CA ILE A 36 -0.46 3.23 -13.24
C ILE A 36 -0.36 2.76 -11.79
N MET A 37 -1.50 2.83 -11.10
CA MET A 37 -1.80 1.96 -9.96
C MET A 37 -2.00 0.53 -10.51
N MET A 38 -0.93 -0.27 -10.52
CA MET A 38 -0.94 -1.62 -11.08
C MET A 38 -2.01 -2.54 -10.45
N THR A 39 -2.84 -3.09 -11.33
CA THR A 39 -3.62 -4.34 -11.20
C THR A 39 -3.09 -5.22 -12.34
N MET A 40 -2.81 -6.51 -12.19
CA MET A 40 -3.69 -7.64 -12.57
C MET A 40 -2.89 -8.95 -12.42
N ILE A 41 -3.49 -10.03 -11.88
CA ILE A 41 -3.52 -11.39 -12.47
C ILE A 41 -4.76 -12.11 -11.91
N PRO A 42 -5.69 -12.62 -12.76
CA PRO A 42 -6.47 -13.82 -12.44
C PRO A 42 -6.15 -14.96 -13.42
N SER A 43 -5.99 -16.18 -12.91
CA SER A 43 -5.77 -17.39 -13.68
C SER A 43 -7.10 -18.14 -13.87
N SER A 44 -7.45 -18.44 -15.12
CA SER A 44 -8.47 -19.42 -15.49
C SER A 44 -7.85 -20.50 -16.37
N SER A 45 -8.31 -21.72 -16.14
CA SER A 45 -7.82 -23.02 -16.59
C SER A 45 -8.27 -23.46 -17.99
N SER A 46 -7.39 -24.14 -18.74
CA SER A 46 -7.75 -25.20 -19.70
C SER A 46 -6.52 -26.08 -20.03
N SER A 47 -6.79 -27.33 -20.38
CA SER A 47 -6.00 -28.55 -20.21
C SER A 47 -5.23 -29.07 -21.45
N SER A 48 -4.10 -29.76 -21.18
CA SER A 48 -3.55 -31.01 -21.82
C SER A 48 -2.10 -30.95 -22.40
N PRO A 49 -1.32 -32.08 -22.39
CA PRO A 49 0.17 -32.09 -22.38
C PRO A 49 0.80 -32.90 -23.57
N PRO A 50 2.08 -33.39 -23.55
CA PRO A 50 3.25 -32.74 -24.16
C PRO A 50 4.04 -33.59 -25.20
N THR A 51 5.00 -32.98 -25.92
CA THR A 51 6.10 -33.66 -26.63
C THR A 51 7.44 -33.01 -26.26
N PRO A 52 8.53 -33.77 -26.03
CA PRO A 52 9.85 -33.20 -25.74
C PRO A 52 10.79 -33.29 -26.95
N SER A 53 11.45 -32.19 -27.27
CA SER A 53 12.67 -32.21 -28.09
C SER A 53 13.64 -31.12 -27.59
N SER A 54 14.82 -31.59 -27.20
CA SER A 54 15.88 -30.88 -26.50
C SER A 54 16.82 -30.17 -27.48
N SER A 55 17.26 -28.95 -27.16
CA SER A 55 18.51 -28.32 -27.65
C SER A 55 18.82 -27.05 -26.81
N PRO A 56 20.10 -26.59 -26.74
CA PRO A 56 20.72 -26.23 -25.48
C PRO A 56 20.70 -24.74 -25.09
N SER A 57 20.67 -24.55 -23.76
CA SER A 57 21.22 -23.46 -22.93
C SER A 57 21.75 -22.18 -23.59
N SER A 58 21.02 -21.09 -23.34
CA SER A 58 21.57 -19.74 -23.16
C SER A 58 21.14 -19.24 -21.77
N SER A 59 22.11 -19.07 -20.88
CA SER A 59 21.90 -18.69 -19.47
C SER A 59 21.71 -17.17 -19.29
N SER A 60 20.52 -16.78 -18.82
CA SER A 60 20.16 -15.60 -18.00
C SER A 60 20.20 -14.18 -18.58
N PRO A 61 19.07 -13.45 -18.52
CA PRO A 61 19.02 -12.21 -17.72
C PRO A 61 17.76 -12.08 -16.82
N LEU A 62 17.18 -13.19 -16.35
CA LEU A 62 16.01 -13.12 -15.46
C LEU A 62 16.36 -12.51 -14.07
N SER A 63 17.61 -12.62 -13.63
CA SER A 63 18.09 -12.17 -12.32
C SER A 63 18.20 -10.65 -12.20
N THR A 64 18.66 -9.96 -13.26
CA THR A 64 18.80 -8.49 -13.29
C THR A 64 17.47 -7.78 -13.47
N THR A 65 16.53 -8.37 -14.21
CA THR A 65 15.21 -7.80 -14.44
C THR A 65 14.31 -7.91 -13.19
N THR A 66 14.40 -9.04 -12.46
CA THR A 66 13.65 -9.25 -11.20
C THR A 66 14.16 -8.39 -10.05
N SER A 67 15.48 -8.24 -9.90
CA SER A 67 16.05 -7.31 -8.92
C SER A 67 15.68 -5.86 -9.23
N SER A 68 15.79 -5.42 -10.49
CA SER A 68 15.36 -4.08 -10.92
C SER A 68 13.87 -3.79 -10.65
N ARG A 69 12.99 -4.79 -10.85
CA ARG A 69 11.55 -4.67 -10.51
C ARG A 69 11.33 -4.43 -9.02
N TYR A 70 11.98 -5.23 -8.18
CA TYR A 70 11.89 -5.10 -6.72
C TYR A 70 12.42 -3.73 -6.25
N GLU A 71 13.60 -3.34 -6.74
CA GLU A 71 14.24 -2.07 -6.42
C GLU A 71 13.38 -0.86 -6.79
N ASN A 72 12.81 -0.86 -7.99
CA ASN A 72 11.90 0.20 -8.42
C ASN A 72 10.62 0.26 -7.57
N GLN A 73 10.08 -0.88 -7.16
CA GLN A 73 8.92 -0.90 -6.27
C GLN A 73 9.27 -0.36 -4.88
N LYS A 74 10.41 -0.80 -4.31
CA LYS A 74 10.91 -0.32 -3.02
C LYS A 74 11.09 1.19 -3.03
N ARG A 75 11.67 1.76 -4.10
CA ARG A 75 11.83 3.21 -4.27
C ARG A 75 10.50 3.95 -4.28
N ARG A 76 9.49 3.44 -5.01
CA ARG A 76 8.14 4.04 -5.04
C ARG A 76 7.48 4.03 -3.66
N ASP A 77 7.58 2.91 -2.96
CA ASP A 77 7.00 2.74 -1.64
C ASP A 77 7.67 3.69 -0.63
N TRP A 78 9.00 3.80 -0.69
CA TRP A 78 9.78 4.74 0.12
C TRP A 78 9.37 6.20 -0.13
N ASN A 79 9.26 6.60 -1.40
CA ASN A 79 8.83 7.95 -1.77
C ASN A 79 7.40 8.23 -1.30
N THR A 80 6.51 7.26 -1.44
CA THR A 80 5.12 7.36 -0.98
C THR A 80 5.06 7.57 0.54
N PHE A 81 5.84 6.79 1.29
CA PHE A 81 5.95 6.94 2.74
C PHE A 81 6.56 8.30 3.14
N GLY A 82 7.63 8.74 2.46
CA GLY A 82 8.24 10.04 2.70
C GLY A 82 7.29 11.21 2.38
N GLN A 83 6.42 11.07 1.37
CA GLN A 83 5.37 12.04 1.09
C GLN A 83 4.29 12.03 2.18
N TYR A 84 3.89 10.85 2.67
CA TYR A 84 2.95 10.71 3.77
C TYR A 84 3.44 11.45 5.03
N LEU A 85 4.71 11.28 5.41
CA LEU A 85 5.30 11.97 6.57
C LEU A 85 5.31 13.51 6.42
N ARG A 86 5.62 14.02 5.22
CA ARG A 86 5.61 15.47 4.94
C ARG A 86 4.21 16.07 4.97
N ASN A 87 3.19 15.28 4.62
CA ASN A 87 1.79 15.70 4.63
C ASN A 87 1.15 15.62 6.03
N HIS A 88 1.81 14.95 6.98
CA HIS A 88 1.36 14.90 8.36
C HIS A 88 1.32 16.31 8.97
N ARG A 89 0.39 16.57 9.90
CA ARG A 89 0.29 17.86 10.60
C ARG A 89 0.43 17.65 12.11
N PRO A 90 1.55 18.07 12.73
CA PRO A 90 2.71 18.77 12.15
C PRO A 90 3.57 17.87 11.24
N PRO A 91 4.34 18.43 10.28
CA PRO A 91 5.20 17.65 9.40
C PRO A 91 6.19 16.78 10.20
N LEU A 92 6.30 15.52 9.81
CA LEU A 92 7.18 14.55 10.47
C LEU A 92 8.44 14.32 9.67
N SER A 93 9.59 14.31 10.35
CA SER A 93 10.84 13.82 9.81
C SER A 93 11.00 12.32 10.09
N LEU A 94 11.81 11.63 9.28
CA LEU A 94 12.13 10.21 9.52
C LEU A 94 12.76 9.97 10.90
N SER A 95 13.56 10.91 11.41
CA SER A 95 14.19 10.82 12.74
C SER A 95 13.19 10.79 13.90
N ARG A 96 12.00 11.37 13.70
CA ARG A 96 10.90 11.39 14.68
C ARG A 96 9.82 10.36 14.36
N CYS A 97 9.99 9.63 13.25
CA CYS A 97 9.09 8.56 12.88
C CYS A 97 9.22 7.40 13.88
N SER A 98 8.08 6.78 14.18
CA SER A 98 7.98 5.68 15.14
C SER A 98 7.00 4.65 14.61
N GLY A 99 6.92 3.49 15.27
CA GLY A 99 5.96 2.46 14.90
C GLY A 99 4.51 2.96 14.85
N ALA A 100 4.14 3.97 15.65
CA ALA A 100 2.79 4.54 15.63
C ALA A 100 2.45 5.20 14.28
N HIS A 101 3.35 6.02 13.75
CA HIS A 101 3.19 6.68 12.45
C HIS A 101 3.16 5.66 11.31
N VAL A 102 3.92 4.56 11.43
CA VAL A 102 3.84 3.43 10.48
C VAL A 102 2.46 2.79 10.52
N LEU A 103 1.88 2.55 11.70
CA LEU A 103 0.53 1.99 11.81
C LEU A 103 -0.54 2.90 11.23
N GLU A 104 -0.41 4.21 11.44
CA GLU A 104 -1.31 5.20 10.85
C GLU A 104 -1.21 5.19 9.32
N PHE A 105 0.02 5.14 8.78
CA PHE A 105 0.23 4.98 7.34
C PHE A 105 -0.43 3.71 6.79
N LEU A 106 -0.28 2.56 7.46
CA LEU A 106 -0.92 1.31 7.03
C LEU A 106 -2.46 1.40 7.02
N ARG A 107 -3.06 2.12 7.98
CA ARG A 107 -4.51 2.38 8.01
C ARG A 107 -4.94 3.37 6.94
N TYR A 108 -4.11 4.38 6.64
CA TYR A 108 -4.35 5.30 5.54
C TYR A 108 -4.41 4.55 4.20
N LEU A 109 -3.55 3.54 3.99
CA LEU A 109 -3.57 2.72 2.77
C LEU A 109 -4.85 1.90 2.57
N ASP A 110 -5.62 1.64 3.64
CA ASP A 110 -6.90 0.93 3.52
C ASP A 110 -7.94 1.73 2.72
N GLN A 111 -7.82 3.07 2.63
CA GLN A 111 -8.68 3.91 1.77
C GLN A 111 -8.58 3.54 0.29
N PHE A 112 -7.43 2.99 -0.12
CA PHE A 112 -7.15 2.54 -1.48
C PHE A 112 -7.14 1.00 -1.58
N GLY A 113 -7.75 0.34 -0.61
CA GLY A 113 -7.89 -1.11 -0.54
C GLY A 113 -8.72 -1.67 -1.68
N LYS A 114 -8.35 -2.87 -2.15
CA LYS A 114 -9.13 -3.63 -3.16
C LYS A 114 -9.77 -4.90 -2.58
N THR A 115 -9.46 -5.25 -1.34
CA THR A 115 -9.93 -6.49 -0.71
C THR A 115 -11.14 -6.21 0.16
N LYS A 116 -12.26 -6.90 -0.09
CA LYS A 116 -13.41 -6.89 0.82
C LYS A 116 -13.06 -7.62 2.11
N VAL A 117 -13.18 -6.95 3.26
CA VAL A 117 -12.96 -7.54 4.58
C VAL A 117 -14.26 -7.50 5.36
N HIS A 118 -14.87 -8.68 5.54
CA HIS A 118 -16.14 -8.81 6.25
C HIS A 118 -15.97 -8.50 7.74
N THR A 119 -16.87 -7.69 8.28
CA THR A 119 -16.98 -7.44 9.73
C THR A 119 -17.64 -8.64 10.42
N GLN A 120 -17.43 -8.82 11.72
CA GLN A 120 -17.99 -9.98 12.45
C GLN A 120 -19.54 -10.04 12.42
N LEU A 121 -20.20 -8.90 12.24
CA LEU A 121 -21.66 -8.79 12.12
C LEU A 121 -22.16 -8.99 10.69
N CYS A 122 -21.26 -9.16 9.72
CA CYS A 122 -21.64 -9.39 8.33
C CYS A 122 -22.21 -10.81 8.16
N PRO A 123 -23.35 -11.00 7.49
CA PRO A 123 -23.89 -12.33 7.19
C PRO A 123 -22.93 -13.24 6.43
N PHE A 124 -21.95 -12.66 5.73
CA PHE A 124 -20.93 -13.38 4.97
C PHE A 124 -19.61 -13.56 5.72
N PHE A 125 -19.55 -13.20 7.01
CA PHE A 125 -18.34 -13.44 7.80
C PHE A 125 -18.04 -14.93 7.88
N GLY A 126 -16.83 -15.33 7.48
CA GLY A 126 -16.45 -16.73 7.42
C GLY A 126 -16.80 -17.43 6.10
N HIS A 127 -17.36 -16.71 5.12
CA HIS A 127 -17.68 -17.27 3.81
C HIS A 127 -16.61 -16.87 2.77
N PRO A 128 -15.88 -17.83 2.16
CA PRO A 128 -14.81 -17.52 1.21
C PRO A 128 -15.33 -16.96 -0.12
N GLN A 129 -16.56 -17.30 -0.49
CA GLN A 129 -17.19 -16.89 -1.73
C GLN A 129 -18.64 -16.43 -1.45
N PRO A 130 -18.84 -15.15 -1.10
CA PRO A 130 -20.16 -14.66 -0.71
C PRO A 130 -21.12 -14.65 -1.91
N PRO A 131 -22.38 -15.09 -1.75
CA PRO A 131 -23.35 -15.18 -2.84
C PRO A 131 -23.94 -13.82 -3.26
N SER A 132 -23.77 -12.76 -2.46
CA SER A 132 -24.27 -11.42 -2.76
C SER A 132 -23.35 -10.33 -2.17
N PRO A 133 -23.42 -9.07 -2.68
CA PRO A 133 -22.56 -7.99 -2.20
C PRO A 133 -22.92 -7.55 -0.78
N CYS A 134 -21.96 -6.93 -0.08
CA CYS A 134 -22.16 -6.41 1.28
C CYS A 134 -21.53 -5.02 1.46
N PRO A 135 -22.01 -4.24 2.47
CA PRO A 135 -21.49 -2.90 2.76
C PRO A 135 -20.14 -2.91 3.49
N CYS A 136 -19.51 -4.08 3.68
CA CYS A 136 -18.22 -4.13 4.37
C CYS A 136 -17.15 -3.32 3.62
N PRO A 137 -16.19 -2.71 4.35
CA PRO A 137 -15.18 -1.86 3.75
C PRO A 137 -14.22 -2.66 2.86
N LEU A 138 -13.63 -1.96 1.88
CA LEU A 138 -12.45 -2.44 1.18
C LEU A 138 -11.21 -2.02 1.97
N ARG A 139 -10.22 -2.91 2.07
CA ARG A 139 -8.96 -2.72 2.77
C ARG A 139 -7.81 -3.34 1.98
N GLN A 140 -6.58 -3.07 2.39
CA GLN A 140 -5.42 -3.76 1.82
C GLN A 140 -5.44 -5.23 2.22
N ALA A 141 -4.99 -6.11 1.31
CA ALA A 141 -4.75 -7.50 1.68
C ALA A 141 -3.55 -7.56 2.64
N TRP A 142 -3.63 -8.45 3.65
CA TRP A 142 -2.54 -8.68 4.59
C TRP A 142 -1.18 -8.87 3.89
N GLY A 143 -1.13 -9.72 2.85
CA GLY A 143 0.12 -10.00 2.13
C GLY A 143 0.71 -8.77 1.44
N SER A 144 -0.12 -7.84 0.97
CA SER A 144 0.34 -6.59 0.37
C SER A 144 0.99 -5.68 1.42
N LEU A 145 0.39 -5.57 2.61
CA LEU A 145 0.94 -4.79 3.71
C LEU A 145 2.25 -5.38 4.24
N ASP A 146 2.34 -6.70 4.39
CA ASP A 146 3.54 -7.38 4.86
C ASP A 146 4.72 -7.19 3.87
N ALA A 147 4.46 -7.37 2.57
CA ALA A 147 5.47 -7.15 1.54
C ALA A 147 5.92 -5.69 1.46
N LEU A 148 4.99 -4.73 1.60
CA LEU A 148 5.30 -3.30 1.68
C LEU A 148 6.23 -2.99 2.86
N ILE A 149 5.89 -3.49 4.06
CA ILE A 149 6.70 -3.28 5.26
C ILE A 149 8.09 -3.92 5.11
N GLY A 150 8.19 -5.09 4.47
CA GLY A 150 9.47 -5.70 4.12
C GLY A 150 10.35 -4.78 3.26
N ARG A 151 9.77 -4.21 2.20
CA ARG A 151 10.48 -3.26 1.32
C ARG A 151 10.86 -1.97 2.05
N LEU A 152 9.99 -1.42 2.88
CA LEU A 152 10.28 -0.20 3.65
C LEU A 152 11.37 -0.43 4.71
N ARG A 153 11.45 -1.62 5.31
CA ARG A 153 12.58 -1.98 6.20
C ARG A 153 13.91 -1.93 5.45
N ALA A 154 13.98 -2.58 4.28
CA ALA A 154 15.18 -2.57 3.45
C ALA A 154 15.54 -1.16 2.96
N ALA A 155 14.55 -0.37 2.54
CA ALA A 155 14.76 1.01 2.11
C ALA A 155 15.32 1.88 3.25
N PHE A 156 14.85 1.69 4.48
CA PHE A 156 15.34 2.43 5.64
C PHE A 156 16.84 2.18 5.88
N GLU A 157 17.28 0.93 5.78
CA GLU A 157 18.69 0.55 5.97
C GLU A 157 19.59 1.12 4.87
N GLU A 158 19.14 1.10 3.62
CA GLU A 158 19.86 1.70 2.49
C GLU A 158 19.96 3.23 2.56
N ASN A 159 19.03 3.89 3.24
CA ASN A 159 19.07 5.33 3.48
C ASN A 159 19.84 5.70 4.77
N GLY A 160 20.70 4.78 5.27
CA GLY A 160 21.58 5.01 6.42
C GLY A 160 20.92 4.79 7.79
N GLY A 161 19.72 4.24 7.82
CA GLY A 161 19.02 3.87 9.05
C GLY A 161 19.59 2.59 9.66
N LYS A 162 19.71 2.54 10.99
CA LYS A 162 20.16 1.33 11.68
C LYS A 162 18.98 0.38 11.95
N ALA A 163 19.22 -0.92 11.84
CA ALA A 163 18.17 -1.95 11.97
C ALA A 163 17.44 -1.89 13.34
N GLU A 164 18.15 -1.57 14.42
CA GLU A 164 17.60 -1.46 15.77
C GLU A 164 16.68 -0.24 15.96
N ALA A 165 16.92 0.84 15.21
CA ALA A 165 16.12 2.06 15.24
C ALA A 165 14.99 2.04 14.19
N ASN A 166 14.84 0.94 13.46
CA ASN A 166 13.95 0.86 12.32
C ASN A 166 12.46 0.90 12.76
N PRO A 167 11.69 1.95 12.41
CA PRO A 167 10.30 2.08 12.86
C PRO A 167 9.38 1.02 12.24
N PHE A 168 9.71 0.51 11.06
CA PHE A 168 8.99 -0.59 10.41
C PHE A 168 9.30 -1.94 11.06
N GLY A 169 10.44 -2.04 11.76
CA GLY A 169 10.81 -3.16 12.61
C GLY A 169 10.14 -3.16 13.98
N ALA A 170 9.36 -2.13 14.35
CA ALA A 170 8.80 -2.00 15.70
C ALA A 170 7.85 -3.16 16.08
N ARG A 171 7.85 -3.54 17.37
CA ARG A 171 6.98 -4.61 17.90
C ARG A 171 5.50 -4.36 17.61
N ALA A 172 5.05 -3.12 17.72
CA ALA A 172 3.66 -2.74 17.44
C ALA A 172 3.25 -3.05 15.99
N VAL A 173 4.14 -2.79 15.02
CA VAL A 173 3.91 -3.08 13.59
C VAL A 173 3.77 -4.59 13.36
N ARG A 174 4.64 -5.40 13.98
CA ARG A 174 4.56 -6.87 13.88
C ARG A 174 3.27 -7.43 14.46
N LEU A 175 2.83 -6.92 15.60
CA LEU A 175 1.58 -7.36 16.23
C LEU A 175 0.37 -6.97 15.38
N TYR A 176 0.36 -5.76 14.85
CA TYR A 176 -0.69 -5.30 13.93
C TYR A 176 -0.80 -6.19 12.69
N LEU A 177 0.32 -6.48 12.01
CA LEU A 177 0.30 -7.35 10.83
C LEU A 177 -0.22 -8.76 11.16
N ARG A 178 0.08 -9.29 12.35
CA ARG A 178 -0.48 -10.57 12.82
C ARG A 178 -1.99 -10.49 13.01
N GLU A 179 -2.47 -9.44 13.67
CA GLU A 179 -3.90 -9.23 13.89
C GLU A 179 -4.67 -9.06 12.55
N VAL A 180 -4.10 -8.31 11.60
CA VAL A 180 -4.67 -8.15 10.26
C VAL A 180 -4.72 -9.50 9.53
N ARG A 181 -3.68 -10.33 9.63
CA ARG A 181 -3.69 -11.69 9.07
C ARG A 181 -4.83 -12.52 9.65
N ASP A 182 -4.95 -12.54 10.97
CA ASP A 182 -5.91 -13.40 11.68
C ASP A 182 -7.36 -12.94 11.45
N SER A 183 -7.60 -11.64 11.50
CA SER A 183 -8.91 -11.06 11.21
C SER A 183 -9.35 -11.30 9.76
N GLN A 184 -8.47 -11.11 8.77
CA GLN A 184 -8.78 -11.40 7.37
C GLN A 184 -8.98 -12.89 7.11
N ALA A 185 -8.20 -13.76 7.75
CA ALA A 185 -8.36 -15.21 7.64
C ALA A 185 -9.71 -15.67 8.17
N LYS A 186 -10.10 -15.21 9.38
CA LYS A 186 -11.41 -15.47 9.97
C LYS A 186 -12.55 -14.94 9.09
N ALA A 187 -12.43 -13.72 8.58
CA ALA A 187 -13.44 -13.12 7.70
C ALA A 187 -13.68 -13.92 6.42
N ARG A 188 -12.67 -14.65 5.93
CA ARG A 188 -12.74 -15.53 4.76
C ARG A 188 -13.08 -16.99 5.08
N GLY A 189 -13.29 -17.33 6.36
CA GLY A 189 -13.56 -18.71 6.79
C GLY A 189 -12.33 -19.61 6.82
N ILE A 190 -11.14 -19.04 6.69
CA ILE A 190 -9.88 -19.77 6.74
C ILE A 190 -9.48 -19.89 8.21
N SER A 191 -9.98 -20.92 8.89
CA SER A 191 -9.46 -21.29 10.20
C SER A 191 -8.20 -22.13 10.02
N TYR A 192 -7.09 -21.68 10.62
CA TYR A 192 -5.88 -22.49 10.79
C TYR A 192 -6.02 -23.51 11.94
N GLU A 193 -7.23 -23.79 12.43
CA GLU A 193 -7.45 -24.97 13.26
C GLU A 193 -6.93 -26.17 12.48
N LYS A 194 -5.90 -26.78 13.07
CA LYS A 194 -5.12 -27.88 12.55
C LYS A 194 -5.96 -28.78 11.65
N LYS A 195 -5.39 -29.16 10.52
CA LYS A 195 -5.63 -30.42 9.81
C LYS A 195 -5.47 -31.59 10.81
N LYS A 196 -6.40 -31.73 11.73
CA LYS A 196 -6.53 -32.78 12.72
C LYS A 196 -7.74 -33.56 12.26
N ARG A 197 -7.47 -34.76 11.73
CA ARG A 197 -8.41 -35.87 11.54
C ARG A 197 -9.24 -35.87 10.24
N LYS A 198 -8.55 -36.17 9.13
CA LYS A 198 -8.95 -37.32 8.30
C LYS A 198 -7.76 -38.26 8.17
N ARG A 199 -7.50 -39.06 9.22
CA ARG A 199 -6.80 -40.33 9.02
C ARG A 199 -7.79 -41.22 8.25
N PRO A 200 -7.39 -41.89 7.16
CA PRO A 200 -8.25 -42.91 6.55
C PRO A 200 -8.60 -43.97 7.62
N PRO A 201 -9.81 -44.55 7.58
CA PRO A 201 -10.15 -45.66 8.48
C PRO A 201 -9.12 -46.78 8.28
N GLN A 202 -8.44 -47.18 9.34
CA GLN A 202 -7.62 -48.38 9.29
C GLN A 202 -8.57 -49.58 9.22
N HIS A 203 -8.46 -50.33 8.14
CA HIS A 203 -9.09 -51.64 8.01
C HIS A 203 -8.56 -52.54 9.15
N PRO A 204 -9.41 -53.26 9.90
CA PRO A 204 -8.94 -54.26 10.83
C PRO A 204 -8.26 -55.42 10.07
N PRO A 205 -7.19 -56.02 10.61
CA PRO A 205 -6.51 -57.14 9.96
C PRO A 205 -7.44 -58.36 9.89
N PRO A 206 -7.37 -59.16 8.82
CA PRO A 206 -8.10 -60.41 8.73
C PRO A 206 -7.59 -61.38 9.79
N ASN A 207 -8.52 -61.94 10.56
CA ASN A 207 -8.26 -63.01 11.49
C ASN A 207 -8.47 -64.32 10.73
N HIS A 208 -7.37 -64.93 10.24
CA HIS A 208 -7.18 -66.38 10.09
C HIS A 208 -5.83 -66.70 9.43
#